data_AF-A0A2E6PUC1-F1
#
_entry.id   AF-A0A2E6PUC1-F1
#
_cell.length_a   1.000
_cell.length_b   1.000
_cell.length_c   1.000
_cell.angle_alpha   90.00
_cell.angle_beta   90.00
_cell.angle_gamma   90.00
#
_symmetry.space_group_name_H-M   'P 1'
#
loop_
_entity.id
_entity.type
_entity.pdbx_description
1 polymer ?
#
loop_
_entity_poly.entity_id
_entity_poly.type
_entity_poly.pdbx_seq_one_letter_code
_entity_poly.pdbx_strand_id
1 'polypeptide(L)'
;MAVTWKVVELERKTASPANGVTVVHWRAEDVETVGEGDSAVDHFGSSYGTASFTPDSSKSDYITWSKLTEDDCISWVKASEDIDVDAIEASIAAQITESKTPASKTGVPW
;
A
#
# COMPACT_ATOMS: atom_id res chain seq x y z
N MET A 1 5.87 11.71 -5.31
CA MET A 1 6.69 11.84 -4.08
C MET A 1 7.27 10.46 -3.81
N ALA A 2 7.47 10.02 -2.57
CA ALA A 2 7.73 8.60 -2.30
C ALA A 2 6.40 7.90 -2.01
N VAL A 3 6.23 6.66 -2.49
CA VAL A 3 5.00 5.89 -2.27
C VAL A 3 4.81 5.64 -0.77
N THR A 4 3.63 6.01 -0.26
CA THR A 4 3.26 5.78 1.14
C THR A 4 2.52 4.47 1.26
N TRP A 5 3.01 3.60 2.15
CA TRP A 5 2.37 2.32 2.48
C TRP A 5 1.66 2.44 3.83
N LYS A 6 0.47 1.86 3.95
CA LYS A 6 -0.36 1.88 5.17
C LYS A 6 -1.03 0.53 5.39
N VAL A 7 -1.28 0.19 6.64
CA VAL A 7 -2.18 -0.91 7.03
C VAL A 7 -3.60 -0.37 7.02
N VAL A 8 -4.48 -1.07 6.30
CA VAL A 8 -5.90 -0.74 6.24
C VAL A 8 -6.67 -1.52 7.30
N GLU A 9 -6.37 -2.81 7.44
CA GLU A 9 -7.06 -3.73 8.35
C GLU A 9 -6.16 -4.94 8.66
N LEU A 10 -6.36 -5.52 9.84
CA LEU A 10 -5.69 -6.74 10.27
C LEU A 10 -6.73 -7.81 10.62
N GLU A 11 -6.62 -8.98 9.99
CA GLU A 11 -7.28 -10.18 10.48
C GLU A 11 -6.35 -10.94 11.41
N ARG A 12 -6.88 -11.47 12.52
CA ARG A 12 -6.11 -12.27 13.47
C ARG A 12 -6.88 -13.47 13.96
N LYS A 13 -6.15 -14.54 14.28
CA LYS A 13 -6.68 -15.61 15.12
C LYS A 13 -6.62 -15.16 16.57
N THR A 14 -7.69 -15.43 17.33
CA THR A 14 -7.78 -15.09 18.76
C THR A 14 -7.60 -16.32 19.66
N ALA A 15 -7.69 -17.53 19.09
CA ALA A 15 -7.55 -18.78 19.81
C ALA A 15 -6.08 -19.19 20.00
N SER A 16 -5.80 -19.82 21.14
CA SER A 16 -4.52 -20.51 21.40
C SER A 16 -4.31 -21.64 20.37
N PRO A 17 -3.07 -21.90 19.89
CA PRO A 17 -1.81 -21.35 20.36
C PRO A 17 -1.37 -20.03 19.72
N ALA A 18 -1.99 -19.57 18.62
CA ALA A 18 -1.50 -18.42 17.86
C ALA A 18 -2.50 -17.26 17.90
N ASN A 19 -2.37 -16.38 18.90
CA ASN A 19 -3.07 -15.09 18.94
C ASN A 19 -2.33 -14.04 18.09
N GLY A 20 -2.29 -14.28 16.77
CA GLY A 20 -1.46 -13.51 15.83
C GLY A 20 -2.19 -13.18 14.53
N VAL A 21 -1.61 -12.23 13.79
CA VAL A 21 -2.13 -11.76 12.51
C VAL A 21 -2.05 -12.85 11.46
N THR A 22 -3.14 -13.05 10.73
CA THR A 22 -3.23 -13.99 9.61
C THR A 22 -3.35 -13.30 8.26
N VAL A 23 -3.90 -12.09 8.22
CA VAL A 23 -3.98 -11.28 7.00
C VAL A 23 -3.70 -9.82 7.35
N VAL A 24 -2.84 -9.18 6.55
CA VAL A 24 -2.66 -7.72 6.56
C VAL A 24 -3.24 -7.18 5.27
N HIS A 25 -4.26 -6.33 5.37
CA HIS A 25 -4.74 -5.52 4.27
C HIS A 25 -3.90 -4.25 4.19
N TRP A 26 -3.37 -3.95 3.02
CA TRP A 26 -2.45 -2.84 2.83
C TRP A 26 -2.90 -1.95 1.67
N ARG A 27 -2.48 -0.68 1.73
CA ARG A 27 -2.59 0.28 0.63
C ARG A 27 -1.25 0.94 0.40
N ALA A 28 -0.88 1.09 -0.87
CA ALA A 28 0.25 1.89 -1.34
C ALA A 28 -0.31 3.03 -2.19
N GLU A 29 0.07 4.28 -1.93
CA GLU A 29 -0.43 5.43 -2.67
C GLU A 29 0.61 6.54 -2.80
N ASP A 30 0.54 7.29 -3.89
CA ASP A 30 1.34 8.50 -4.10
C ASP A 30 0.48 9.56 -4.80
N VAL A 31 0.87 10.82 -4.61
CA VAL A 31 0.26 11.98 -5.25
C VAL A 31 1.36 12.87 -5.80
N GLU A 32 1.11 13.47 -6.95
CA GLU A 32 1.93 14.54 -7.51
C GLU A 32 1.06 15.72 -7.88
N THR A 33 1.31 16.86 -7.23
CA THR A 33 0.69 18.14 -7.56
C THR A 33 1.48 18.83 -8.66
N VAL A 34 0.82 19.15 -9.78
CA VAL A 34 1.40 19.88 -10.91
C VAL A 34 0.76 21.25 -11.01
N GLY A 35 1.59 22.30 -11.13
CA GLY A 35 1.14 23.70 -11.16
C GLY A 35 1.21 24.36 -9.78
N GLU A 36 0.73 25.61 -9.70
CA GLU A 36 0.77 26.43 -8.47
C GLU A 36 -0.54 27.20 -8.30
N GLY A 37 -0.86 27.58 -7.06
CA GLY A 37 -2.07 28.33 -6.72
C GLY A 37 -3.36 27.63 -7.13
N ASP A 38 -4.35 28.39 -7.59
CA ASP A 38 -5.68 27.87 -7.95
C ASP A 38 -5.69 26.96 -9.19
N SER A 39 -4.58 26.89 -9.93
CA SER A 39 -4.42 26.05 -11.12
C SER A 39 -3.65 24.75 -10.85
N ALA A 40 -3.27 24.48 -9.59
CA ALA A 40 -2.63 23.23 -9.21
C ALA A 40 -3.58 22.05 -9.38
N VAL A 41 -3.07 20.94 -9.92
CA VAL A 41 -3.81 19.70 -10.15
C VAL A 41 -3.09 18.55 -9.47
N ASP A 42 -3.81 17.78 -8.66
CA ASP A 42 -3.29 16.57 -8.04
C ASP A 42 -3.50 15.36 -8.95
N HIS A 43 -2.42 14.63 -9.22
CA HIS A 43 -2.40 13.36 -9.92
C HIS A 43 -2.12 12.24 -8.93
N PHE A 44 -3.01 11.26 -8.88
CA PHE A 44 -2.98 10.20 -7.88
C PHE A 44 -2.68 8.84 -8.51
N GLY A 45 -1.95 8.00 -7.78
CA GLY A 45 -1.80 6.59 -8.08
C GLY A 45 -1.94 5.77 -6.80
N SER A 46 -2.54 4.58 -6.89
CA SER A 46 -2.68 3.71 -5.73
C SER A 46 -2.72 2.22 -6.09
N SER A 47 -2.45 1.40 -5.10
CA SER A 47 -2.63 -0.05 -5.11
C SER A 47 -3.13 -0.52 -3.76
N TYR A 48 -3.91 -1.59 -3.76
CA TYR A 48 -4.46 -2.22 -2.57
C TYR A 48 -4.33 -3.72 -2.69
N GLY A 49 -4.03 -4.39 -1.58
CA GLY A 49 -3.95 -5.83 -1.56
C GLY A 49 -3.90 -6.39 -0.15
N THR A 50 -3.58 -7.68 -0.09
CA THR A 50 -3.46 -8.43 1.15
C THR A 50 -2.17 -9.24 1.15
N ALA A 51 -1.56 -9.40 2.32
CA ALA A 51 -0.51 -10.40 2.55
C ALA A 51 -0.99 -11.37 3.64
N SER A 52 -0.78 -12.68 3.41
CA SER A 52 -1.22 -13.74 4.32
C SER A 52 -0.05 -14.27 5.14
N PHE A 53 -0.30 -14.56 6.43
CA PHE A 53 0.71 -15.00 7.38
C PHE A 53 0.23 -16.20 8.20
N THR A 54 1.19 -17.02 8.63
CA THR A 54 0.95 -18.12 9.57
C THR A 54 1.66 -17.82 10.89
N PRO A 55 0.99 -17.20 11.87
CA PRO A 55 1.62 -16.81 13.12
C PRO A 55 2.00 -18.03 13.97
N ASP A 56 3.21 -18.03 14.53
CA ASP A 56 3.73 -19.08 15.41
C ASP A 56 4.27 -18.48 16.71
N SER A 57 3.50 -18.60 17.79
CA SER A 57 3.83 -18.04 19.10
C SER A 57 4.99 -18.74 19.81
N SER A 58 5.47 -19.88 19.28
CA SER A 58 6.66 -20.57 19.79
C SER A 58 7.97 -19.96 19.30
N LYS A 59 7.93 -19.11 18.28
CA LYS A 59 9.10 -18.46 17.71
C LYS A 59 9.59 -17.31 18.59
N SER A 60 10.91 -17.14 18.65
CA SER A 60 11.55 -16.10 19.47
C SER A 60 11.32 -14.68 18.97
N ASP A 61 11.03 -14.52 17.68
CA ASP A 61 10.73 -13.25 17.01
C ASP A 61 9.21 -12.96 16.96
N TYR A 62 8.38 -13.77 17.62
CA TYR A 62 6.95 -13.56 17.66
C TYR A 62 6.58 -12.23 18.33
N ILE A 63 5.90 -11.35 17.59
CA ILE A 63 5.37 -10.10 18.12
C ILE A 63 3.93 -10.32 18.61
N THR A 64 3.71 -10.13 19.91
CA THR A 64 2.37 -10.23 20.51
C THR A 64 1.47 -9.09 20.03
N TRP A 65 0.17 -9.34 19.88
CA TRP A 65 -0.82 -8.34 19.49
C TRP A 65 -0.71 -7.00 20.24
N SER A 66 -0.44 -7.01 21.56
CA SER A 66 -0.32 -5.79 22.37
C SER A 66 0.95 -4.97 22.13
N LYS A 67 1.92 -5.52 21.39
CA LYS A 67 3.19 -4.87 21.05
C LYS A 67 3.33 -4.59 19.55
N LEU A 68 2.37 -5.06 18.74
CA LEU A 68 2.42 -4.96 17.30
C LEU A 68 2.24 -3.50 16.85
N THR A 69 3.09 -3.04 15.94
CA THR A 69 2.98 -1.73 15.32
C THR A 69 2.58 -1.81 13.85
N GLU A 70 2.16 -0.69 13.27
CA GLU A 70 1.88 -0.58 11.84
C GLU A 70 3.16 -0.81 11.01
N ASP A 71 4.29 -0.27 11.45
CA ASP A 71 5.59 -0.43 10.77
C ASP A 71 6.05 -1.89 10.73
N ASP A 72 5.78 -2.67 11.79
CA ASP A 72 6.04 -4.12 11.78
C ASP A 72 5.24 -4.79 10.66
N CYS A 73 3.94 -4.48 10.56
CA CYS A 73 3.04 -5.07 9.57
C CYS A 73 3.42 -4.66 8.14
N ILE A 74 3.76 -3.39 7.91
CA ILE A 74 4.24 -2.92 6.60
C ILE A 74 5.55 -3.62 6.23
N SER A 75 6.46 -3.80 7.19
CA SER A 75 7.71 -4.53 6.96
C SER A 75 7.43 -5.99 6.56
N TRP A 76 6.45 -6.65 7.20
CA TRP A 76 6.03 -8.01 6.83
C TRP A 76 5.40 -8.07 5.44
N VAL A 77 4.53 -7.12 5.10
CA VAL A 77 3.91 -7.02 3.77
C VAL A 77 5.00 -6.86 2.70
N LYS A 78 5.92 -5.91 2.88
CA LYS A 78 7.00 -5.66 1.91
C LYS A 78 8.00 -6.82 1.77
N ALA A 79 8.13 -7.65 2.81
CA ALA A 79 8.99 -8.83 2.79
C ALA A 79 8.27 -10.12 2.34
N SER A 80 6.96 -10.06 2.08
CA SER A 80 6.18 -11.22 1.63
C SER A 80 6.53 -11.60 0.20
N GLU A 81 6.65 -12.91 -0.07
CA GLU A 81 6.95 -13.43 -1.41
C GLU A 81 5.85 -13.09 -2.45
N ASP A 82 4.63 -12.81 -1.98
CA ASP A 82 3.49 -12.45 -2.84
C ASP A 82 3.48 -10.95 -3.22
N ILE A 83 4.39 -10.16 -2.66
CA ILE A 83 4.42 -8.70 -2.81
C ILE A 83 5.68 -8.27 -3.55
N ASP A 84 5.50 -7.84 -4.80
CA ASP A 84 6.54 -7.15 -5.58
C ASP A 84 6.43 -5.64 -5.35
N VAL A 85 7.21 -5.13 -4.38
CA VAL A 85 7.21 -3.71 -3.99
C VAL A 85 7.58 -2.82 -5.18
N ASP A 86 8.62 -3.19 -5.94
CA ASP A 86 9.11 -2.39 -7.05
C ASP A 86 8.08 -2.31 -8.18
N ALA A 87 7.42 -3.42 -8.50
CA ALA A 87 6.36 -3.44 -9.51
C ALA A 87 5.13 -2.61 -9.09
N ILE A 88 4.75 -2.66 -7.81
CA ILE A 88 3.64 -1.87 -7.27
C ILE A 88 3.98 -0.37 -7.33
N GLU A 89 5.17 0.02 -6.88
CA GLU A 89 5.60 1.42 -6.89
C GLU A 89 5.76 1.94 -8.33
N ALA A 90 6.26 1.12 -9.25
CA ALA A 90 6.32 1.45 -10.68
C ALA A 90 4.92 1.60 -11.30
N SER A 91 3.96 0.75 -10.92
CA SER A 91 2.56 0.87 -11.37
C SER A 91 1.92 2.16 -10.89
N ILE A 92 2.14 2.55 -9.64
CA ILE A 92 1.65 3.82 -9.08
C ILE A 92 2.24 5.02 -9.82
N ALA A 93 3.54 4.99 -10.11
CA ALA A 93 4.19 6.04 -10.92
C ALA A 93 3.62 6.11 -12.35
N ALA A 94 3.29 4.96 -12.95
CA ALA A 94 2.65 4.91 -14.27
C ALA A 94 1.23 5.51 -14.24
N GLN A 95 0.42 5.21 -13.22
CA GLN A 95 -0.91 5.81 -13.03
C GLN A 95 -0.84 7.34 -12.94
N ILE A 96 0.11 7.87 -12.17
CA ILE A 96 0.34 9.32 -12.06
C ILE A 96 0.74 9.92 -13.41
N THR A 97 1.63 9.25 -14.15
CA THR A 97 2.08 9.71 -15.49
C THR A 97 0.93 9.73 -16.51
N GLU A 98 0.11 8.68 -16.51
CA GLU A 98 -1.07 8.59 -17.36
C GLU A 98 -2.09 9.68 -17.01
N SER A 99 -2.31 9.93 -15.71
CA SER A 99 -3.22 10.97 -15.23
C SER A 99 -2.88 12.38 -15.73
N LYS A 100 -1.59 12.67 -15.98
CA LYS A 100 -1.12 13.95 -16.57
C LYS A 100 -1.38 14.08 -18.06
N THR A 101 -1.53 12.95 -18.75
CA THR A 101 -1.67 12.90 -20.21
C THR A 101 -3.11 12.60 -20.58
N PRO A 102 -3.93 13.59 -20.97
CA PRO A 102 -5.29 13.31 -21.41
C PRO A 102 -5.28 12.42 -22.65
N ALA A 103 -5.72 11.17 -22.51
CA ALA A 103 -5.76 10.16 -23.59
C ALA A 103 -6.67 10.56 -24.76
N SER A 104 -7.59 11.51 -24.54
CA SER A 104 -8.38 12.13 -25.60
C SER A 104 -8.59 13.61 -25.31
N LYS A 105 -8.53 14.44 -26.35
CA LYS A 105 -8.96 15.84 -26.29
C LYS A 105 -10.20 15.98 -27.16
N THR A 106 -11.29 16.40 -26.54
CA THR A 106 -12.54 16.72 -27.25
C THR A 106 -12.57 18.23 -27.48
N GLY A 107 -12.83 18.65 -28.72
CA GLY A 107 -12.91 20.07 -29.07
C GLY A 107 -13.09 20.26 -30.57
N VAL A 108 -13.55 21.45 -30.95
CA VAL A 108 -13.55 21.91 -32.34
C VAL A 108 -12.36 22.85 -32.55
N PRO A 109 -11.69 22.84 -33.72
CA PRO A 109 -10.51 23.67 -33.99
C PRO A 109 -10.82 25.17 -34.24
N TRP A 110 -12.06 25.61 -33.98
CA TRP A 110 -12.54 27.00 -34.15
C TRP A 110 -13.20 27.51 -32.87
#